data_AF-A0A378JCX4-F1
#
_entry.id   AF-A0A378JCX4-F1
#
_cell.length_a   1.000
_cell.length_b   1.000
_cell.length_c   1.000
_cell.angle_alpha   90.00
_cell.angle_beta   90.00
_cell.angle_gamma   90.00
#
_symmetry.space_group_name_H-M   'P 1'
#
loop_
_entity.id
_entity.type
_entity.pdbx_description
1 polymer ?
#
loop_
_entity_poly.entity_id
_entity_poly.type
_entity_poly.pdbx_seq_one_letter_code
_entity_poly.pdbx_strand_id
1 'polypeptide(L)'
;MLSKYISESFAIKTIFNLGSTKKEETIGIVPSTNPLVHEKNSNNVVSVDNPTLSPEHLAPIGPESTNTWNKKKLILSEKTRFKYNVATCTAVNINDHGAKLLTDAYHKIHGLPGFVHRFLHGRPSLERALFVQAPEMYPIFDTPCDESKTILMTNPAYLDTKKFLSDCKVSTNYALKQLKNSENGLALVTWYIHPEALPPKFRSKKCANKILASYRHELMQQAELTCNSITGKQPFDYYRYGKDMTPLQLHGSFSKLPRTMSQESITELESKSDHNYLACLFDLDHNKEKSLIYLKSLRASILANLETVYGVTPEDKIKIYLHMPYLEATTTLHVHIRVNQADHGLEDAKSFGLNEIITTLEEGGSVTDMILDRGTIYCSEYPLGENIEGVNVKTVPNLKRDWNDIFHLLEADKITVHYLLHALQNNGVKNRMQLLDIEQIGKLLKIIDESDEFPIIEKLIDLIKKLEINPELRKLGWSLETGTCEEQEVHNIITQKQVTNGTVPTHRNL
;
A
#
# COMPACT_ATOMS: atom_id res chain seq x y z
N MET A 1 -8.43 13.21 -38.64
CA MET A 1 -9.43 12.16 -38.31
C MET A 1 -9.56 12.03 -36.80
N LEU A 2 -10.39 12.84 -36.11
CA LEU A 2 -10.51 12.76 -34.64
C LEU A 2 -11.85 13.22 -34.04
N SER A 3 -12.82 13.65 -34.86
CA SER A 3 -14.13 14.15 -34.39
C SER A 3 -15.15 13.05 -34.02
N LYS A 4 -14.72 11.83 -33.73
CA LYS A 4 -15.60 10.66 -33.52
C LYS A 4 -15.68 10.14 -32.07
N TYR A 5 -15.05 10.83 -31.11
CA TYR A 5 -14.81 10.32 -29.75
C TYR A 5 -15.70 10.90 -28.63
N ILE A 6 -16.80 11.59 -28.94
CA ILE A 6 -17.65 12.28 -27.93
C ILE A 6 -19.07 11.70 -27.80
N SER A 7 -19.49 10.79 -28.69
CA SER A 7 -20.86 10.25 -28.73
C SER A 7 -20.92 8.75 -28.43
N GLU A 8 -20.59 8.33 -27.20
CA GLU A 8 -21.06 7.07 -26.59
C GLU A 8 -20.61 6.97 -25.11
N SER A 9 -21.18 7.80 -24.22
CA SER A 9 -21.20 7.50 -22.79
C SER A 9 -22.65 7.30 -22.33
N PHE A 10 -23.03 6.03 -22.16
CA PHE A 10 -24.25 5.69 -21.45
C PHE A 10 -24.18 6.28 -20.03
N ALA A 11 -25.22 7.02 -19.64
CA ALA A 11 -25.27 7.64 -18.33
C ALA A 11 -25.45 6.57 -17.24
N ILE A 12 -24.34 6.11 -16.66
CA ILE A 12 -24.36 5.37 -15.39
C ILE A 12 -24.87 6.34 -14.32
N LYS A 13 -26.18 6.29 -14.05
CA LYS A 13 -26.78 6.99 -12.92
C LYS A 13 -26.15 6.46 -11.64
N THR A 14 -25.51 7.35 -10.89
CA THR A 14 -24.93 7.05 -9.58
C THR A 14 -26.02 6.56 -8.63
N ILE A 15 -25.97 5.27 -8.25
CA ILE A 15 -26.88 4.67 -7.27
C ILE A 15 -26.31 4.91 -5.87
N PHE A 16 -26.83 5.91 -5.16
CA PHE A 16 -26.69 6.04 -3.71
C PHE A 16 -27.92 6.74 -3.12
N ASN A 17 -28.73 5.98 -2.40
CA ASN A 17 -29.72 6.47 -1.43
C ASN A 17 -30.11 5.28 -0.54
N LEU A 18 -29.41 5.08 0.59
CA LEU A 18 -29.91 4.21 1.65
C LEU A 18 -30.97 4.98 2.45
N GLY A 19 -32.10 4.33 2.72
CA GLY A 19 -33.26 4.98 3.32
C GLY A 19 -33.06 5.35 4.79
N SER A 20 -33.31 6.62 5.12
CA SER A 20 -33.60 7.04 6.50
C SER A 20 -35.08 6.85 6.78
N THR A 21 -35.44 5.77 7.50
CA THR A 21 -36.78 5.62 8.06
C THR A 21 -36.86 6.27 9.43
N LYS A 22 -37.55 7.41 9.53
CA LYS A 22 -38.23 7.81 10.77
C LYS A 22 -39.70 8.07 10.47
N LYS A 23 -40.57 7.36 11.20
CA LYS A 23 -41.97 7.71 11.35
C LYS A 23 -42.08 8.97 12.20
N GLU A 24 -43.04 9.83 11.89
CA GLU A 24 -43.94 10.38 12.90
C GLU A 24 -45.24 10.83 12.22
N GLU A 25 -46.36 10.53 12.86
CA GLU A 25 -47.72 10.83 12.39
C GLU A 25 -48.21 12.10 13.10
N THR A 26 -48.87 13.02 12.41
CA THR A 26 -50.07 13.67 12.97
C THR A 26 -50.97 14.25 11.85
N ILE A 27 -52.25 14.40 12.18
CA ILE A 27 -53.41 14.53 11.28
C ILE A 27 -53.72 16.00 10.91
N GLY A 28 -54.24 16.24 9.70
CA GLY A 28 -54.84 17.54 9.30
C GLY A 28 -55.72 17.45 8.05
N ILE A 29 -56.96 17.95 8.14
CA ILE A 29 -58.06 17.87 7.15
C ILE A 29 -58.53 19.34 6.90
N VAL A 30 -59.05 19.85 5.77
CA VAL A 30 -59.92 19.28 4.71
C VAL A 30 -59.50 19.78 3.27
N PRO A 31 -60.31 19.97 2.18
CA PRO A 31 -59.82 19.73 0.80
C PRO A 31 -59.79 20.97 -0.13
N SER A 32 -59.21 20.81 -1.34
CA SER A 32 -59.57 21.62 -2.51
C SER A 32 -59.35 20.85 -3.83
N THR A 33 -60.19 21.14 -4.82
CA THR A 33 -60.36 20.38 -6.07
C THR A 33 -59.53 20.94 -7.24
N ASN A 34 -58.88 20.06 -8.01
CA ASN A 34 -58.90 20.12 -9.49
C ASN A 34 -58.28 18.85 -10.12
N PRO A 35 -58.83 18.31 -11.23
CA PRO A 35 -58.27 17.15 -11.92
C PRO A 35 -57.40 17.54 -13.13
N LEU A 36 -56.19 17.01 -13.25
CA LEU A 36 -55.44 17.01 -14.51
C LEU A 36 -54.57 15.74 -14.68
N VAL A 37 -54.96 14.94 -15.67
CA VAL A 37 -54.13 14.09 -16.54
C VAL A 37 -53.01 13.26 -15.87
N HIS A 38 -53.31 11.99 -15.58
CA HIS A 38 -52.29 10.97 -15.34
C HIS A 38 -51.75 10.38 -16.65
N GLU A 39 -50.55 10.79 -17.08
CA GLU A 39 -49.73 9.95 -17.95
C GLU A 39 -49.14 8.78 -17.15
N LYS A 40 -49.45 7.55 -17.58
CA LYS A 40 -48.87 6.33 -17.00
C LYS A 40 -47.48 6.05 -17.57
N ASN A 41 -46.45 6.70 -17.04
CA ASN A 41 -45.08 6.25 -17.23
C ASN A 41 -44.75 5.12 -16.24
N SER A 42 -44.93 3.87 -16.69
CA SER A 42 -44.54 2.67 -15.96
C SER A 42 -43.02 2.49 -15.98
N ASN A 43 -42.33 3.19 -15.07
CA ASN A 43 -40.93 2.91 -14.76
C ASN A 43 -40.85 1.53 -14.07
N ASN A 44 -40.49 0.51 -14.83
CA ASN A 44 -40.03 -0.76 -14.27
C ASN A 44 -38.81 -0.49 -13.39
N VAL A 45 -39.02 -0.50 -12.08
CA VAL A 45 -37.94 -0.56 -11.10
C VAL A 45 -37.36 -1.97 -11.20
N VAL A 46 -36.31 -2.11 -12.01
CA VAL A 46 -35.46 -3.29 -12.00
C VAL A 46 -34.93 -3.44 -10.58
N SER A 47 -35.28 -4.53 -9.91
CA SER A 47 -34.69 -4.88 -8.62
C SER A 47 -33.20 -4.98 -8.81
N VAL A 48 -32.43 -4.13 -8.12
CA VAL A 48 -30.98 -4.24 -8.11
C VAL A 48 -30.65 -5.56 -7.43
N ASP A 49 -30.02 -6.46 -8.16
CA ASP A 49 -29.57 -7.75 -7.64
C ASP A 49 -28.70 -7.54 -6.40
N ASN A 50 -28.81 -8.43 -5.41
CA ASN A 50 -27.94 -8.39 -4.24
C ASN A 50 -26.47 -8.48 -4.70
N PRO A 51 -25.54 -7.68 -4.14
CA PRO A 51 -24.13 -7.71 -4.54
C PRO A 51 -23.57 -9.12 -4.37
N THR A 52 -22.89 -9.63 -5.39
CA THR A 52 -22.37 -11.01 -5.37
C THR A 52 -21.11 -11.14 -4.53
N LEU A 53 -20.35 -10.04 -4.36
CA LEU A 53 -19.19 -10.01 -3.47
C LEU A 53 -19.58 -9.66 -2.03
N SER A 54 -19.12 -10.48 -1.10
CA SER A 54 -19.35 -10.34 0.35
C SER A 54 -18.03 -10.49 1.14
N PRO A 55 -18.00 -10.22 2.46
CA PRO A 55 -16.82 -10.41 3.30
C PRO A 55 -16.29 -11.86 3.36
N GLU A 56 -17.12 -12.88 3.07
CA GLU A 56 -16.72 -14.30 3.11
C GLU A 56 -15.82 -14.70 1.91
N HIS A 57 -15.79 -13.85 0.87
CA HIS A 57 -14.96 -14.02 -0.32
C HIS A 57 -13.53 -13.45 -0.15
N LEU A 58 -13.22 -12.88 1.01
CA LEU A 58 -11.87 -12.38 1.29
C LEU A 58 -10.95 -13.50 1.73
N ALA A 59 -9.81 -13.61 1.05
CA ALA A 59 -8.74 -14.54 1.41
C ALA A 59 -8.09 -14.11 2.74
N PRO A 60 -7.64 -15.07 3.57
CA PRO A 60 -6.92 -14.79 4.80
C PRO A 60 -5.60 -14.05 4.51
N ILE A 61 -5.18 -13.25 5.50
CA ILE A 61 -4.00 -12.40 5.49
C ILE A 61 -3.21 -12.68 6.76
N GLY A 62 -1.88 -12.61 6.70
CA GLY A 62 -1.00 -12.91 7.83
C GLY A 62 -0.06 -14.07 7.52
N PRO A 63 0.98 -14.26 8.35
CA PRO A 63 2.25 -14.90 7.99
C PRO A 63 2.20 -16.35 7.50
N GLU A 64 1.09 -17.07 7.73
CA GLU A 64 0.87 -18.45 7.28
C GLU A 64 0.15 -18.53 5.91
N SER A 65 -0.38 -17.40 5.41
CA SER A 65 -1.24 -17.34 4.22
C SER A 65 -0.50 -17.44 2.88
N THR A 66 0.83 -17.37 2.89
CA THR A 66 1.60 -16.89 1.73
C THR A 66 1.93 -17.93 0.65
N ASN A 67 1.86 -19.25 0.90
CA ASN A 67 2.48 -20.24 0.01
C ASN A 67 1.63 -21.47 -0.43
N THR A 68 0.33 -21.54 -0.12
CA THR A 68 -0.45 -22.81 -0.26
C THR A 68 -1.31 -22.96 -1.53
N TRP A 69 -1.37 -21.98 -2.44
CA TRP A 69 -2.49 -21.91 -3.40
C TRP A 69 -2.16 -22.13 -4.89
N ASN A 70 -2.36 -23.36 -5.35
CA ASN A 70 -2.18 -23.76 -6.76
C ASN A 70 -3.42 -23.47 -7.65
N LYS A 71 -3.48 -22.26 -8.21
CA LYS A 71 -4.06 -21.99 -9.55
C LYS A 71 -2.97 -21.25 -10.33
N LYS A 72 -2.58 -21.76 -11.51
CA LYS A 72 -1.58 -21.21 -12.47
C LYS A 72 -0.72 -20.07 -11.88
N LYS A 73 0.40 -20.46 -11.25
CA LYS A 73 1.39 -19.62 -10.52
C LYS A 73 1.22 -18.12 -10.79
N LEU A 74 0.55 -17.41 -9.87
CA LEU A 74 0.52 -15.95 -9.87
C LEU A 74 1.94 -15.46 -9.60
N ILE A 75 2.50 -14.66 -10.49
CA ILE A 75 3.91 -14.25 -10.45
C ILE A 75 3.99 -12.79 -10.04
N LEU A 76 4.83 -12.52 -9.04
CA LEU A 76 5.24 -11.16 -8.70
C LEU A 76 6.14 -10.59 -9.81
N SER A 77 5.95 -9.32 -10.18
CA SER A 77 6.86 -8.64 -11.13
C SER A 77 8.31 -8.82 -10.69
N GLU A 78 9.22 -8.97 -11.65
CA GLU A 78 10.66 -9.10 -11.40
C GLU A 78 11.19 -8.02 -10.45
N LYS A 79 10.79 -6.76 -10.69
CA LYS A 79 11.09 -5.59 -9.84
C LYS A 79 10.57 -5.75 -8.41
N THR A 80 9.39 -6.32 -8.22
CA THR A 80 8.81 -6.59 -6.89
C THR A 80 9.55 -7.72 -6.19
N ARG A 81 9.87 -8.80 -6.90
CA ARG A 81 10.66 -9.92 -6.37
C ARG A 81 12.04 -9.44 -5.93
N PHE A 82 12.75 -8.71 -6.78
CA PHE A 82 14.07 -8.14 -6.47
C PHE A 82 14.03 -7.20 -5.26
N LYS A 83 13.01 -6.33 -5.15
CA LYS A 83 12.84 -5.42 -4.00
C LYS A 83 12.80 -6.16 -2.66
N TYR A 84 12.14 -7.32 -2.59
CA TYR A 84 11.87 -8.00 -1.33
C TYR A 84 12.72 -9.27 -1.07
N ASN A 85 13.41 -9.82 -2.07
CA ASN A 85 14.35 -10.94 -1.92
C ASN A 85 15.77 -10.53 -1.47
N VAL A 86 15.85 -9.42 -0.73
CA VAL A 86 17.04 -8.94 -0.02
C VAL A 86 17.53 -9.96 1.04
N ALA A 87 18.84 -9.99 1.29
CA ALA A 87 19.45 -10.88 2.29
C ALA A 87 19.03 -10.56 3.72
N THR A 88 18.79 -9.27 3.99
CA THR A 88 18.36 -8.76 5.29
C THR A 88 16.97 -8.15 5.20
N CYS A 89 16.27 -8.14 6.32
CA CYS A 89 15.04 -7.40 6.52
C CYS A 89 15.12 -6.62 7.85
N THR A 90 14.17 -5.72 8.07
CA THR A 90 14.04 -4.98 9.32
C THR A 90 13.01 -5.67 10.21
N ALA A 91 13.45 -6.13 11.37
CA ALA A 91 12.59 -6.55 12.48
C ALA A 91 12.22 -5.32 13.32
N VAL A 92 10.93 -5.16 13.60
CA VAL A 92 10.37 -4.08 14.40
C VAL A 92 9.58 -4.70 15.54
N ASN A 93 9.97 -4.40 16.78
CA ASN A 93 9.18 -4.69 17.97
C ASN A 93 8.67 -3.39 18.55
N ILE A 94 7.43 -3.38 19.01
CA ILE A 94 6.76 -2.21 19.57
C ILE A 94 6.19 -2.66 20.93
N ASN A 95 6.27 -1.81 21.95
CA ASN A 95 5.53 -1.97 23.21
C ASN A 95 4.47 -0.87 23.36
N ASP A 96 3.64 -0.90 24.40
CA ASP A 96 2.56 0.07 24.61
C ASP A 96 3.03 1.54 24.56
N HIS A 97 4.20 1.81 25.14
CA HIS A 97 4.80 3.15 25.17
C HIS A 97 5.26 3.57 23.77
N GLY A 98 5.93 2.66 23.06
CA GLY A 98 6.37 2.86 21.68
C GLY A 98 5.23 3.02 20.70
N ALA A 99 4.10 2.32 20.90
CA ALA A 99 2.89 2.48 20.09
C ALA A 99 2.39 3.93 20.20
N LYS A 100 2.23 4.45 21.42
CA LYS A 100 1.82 5.83 21.66
C LYS A 100 2.80 6.85 21.07
N LEU A 101 4.09 6.75 21.36
CA LEU A 101 5.09 7.69 20.85
C LEU A 101 5.21 7.63 19.31
N LEU A 102 4.93 6.48 18.72
CA LEU A 102 4.88 6.31 17.28
C LEU A 102 3.63 6.96 16.66
N THR A 103 2.46 6.89 17.31
CA THR A 103 1.29 7.70 16.92
C THR A 103 1.64 9.20 16.96
N ASP A 104 2.24 9.67 18.05
CA ASP A 104 2.69 11.07 18.19
C ASP A 104 3.71 11.47 17.11
N ALA A 105 4.58 10.55 16.68
CA ALA A 105 5.51 10.76 15.58
C ALA A 105 4.81 10.81 14.21
N TYR A 106 3.80 9.98 13.99
CA TYR A 106 2.98 10.01 12.78
C TYR A 106 2.18 11.31 12.64
N HIS A 107 1.62 11.85 13.72
CA HIS A 107 0.85 13.11 13.69
C HIS A 107 1.71 14.37 13.46
N LYS A 108 3.04 14.29 13.61
CA LYS A 108 3.98 15.37 13.25
C LYS A 108 4.26 15.45 11.75
N ILE A 109 3.83 14.47 10.95
CA ILE A 109 4.11 14.39 9.52
C ILE A 109 3.15 15.30 8.72
N HIS A 110 3.63 15.88 7.61
CA HIS A 110 2.89 16.82 6.78
C HIS A 110 1.76 16.16 5.94
N GLY A 111 0.50 16.45 6.29
CA GLY A 111 -0.69 16.26 5.47
C GLY A 111 -0.85 14.90 4.78
N LEU A 112 -1.09 14.92 3.47
CA LEU A 112 -1.25 13.72 2.62
C LEU A 112 0.08 13.28 1.98
N PRO A 113 0.19 12.00 1.57
CA PRO A 113 1.31 11.51 0.76
C PRO A 113 1.48 12.36 -0.50
N GLY A 114 2.73 12.60 -0.91
CA GLY A 114 3.05 13.57 -1.97
C GLY A 114 2.30 13.33 -3.30
N PHE A 115 2.05 12.06 -3.65
CA PHE A 115 1.29 11.69 -4.85
C PHE A 115 -0.22 11.93 -4.70
N VAL A 116 -0.83 11.61 -3.56
CA VAL A 116 -2.27 11.87 -3.27
C VAL A 116 -2.53 13.38 -3.27
N HIS A 117 -1.69 14.14 -2.55
CA HIS A 117 -1.75 15.60 -2.51
C HIS A 117 -1.67 16.22 -3.92
N ARG A 118 -0.72 15.77 -4.74
CA ARG A 118 -0.56 16.20 -6.13
C ARG A 118 -1.75 15.84 -7.01
N PHE A 119 -2.31 14.65 -6.85
CA PHE A 119 -3.47 14.18 -7.62
C PHE A 119 -4.71 15.06 -7.36
N LEU A 120 -5.05 15.31 -6.09
CA LEU A 120 -6.23 16.12 -5.73
C LEU A 120 -6.10 17.58 -6.21
N HIS A 121 -4.87 18.12 -6.21
CA HIS A 121 -4.53 19.42 -6.78
C HIS A 121 -4.31 19.41 -8.30
N GLY A 122 -4.44 18.25 -8.96
CA GLY A 122 -4.23 18.06 -10.40
C GLY A 122 -2.88 18.55 -10.91
N ARG A 123 -1.81 18.35 -10.15
CA ARG A 123 -0.44 18.47 -10.67
C ARG A 123 -0.19 17.34 -11.70
N PRO A 124 0.70 17.50 -12.69
CA PRO A 124 1.08 16.41 -13.59
C PRO A 124 1.56 15.18 -12.81
N SER A 125 1.07 14.00 -13.19
CA SER A 125 1.41 12.69 -12.62
C SER A 125 0.85 11.55 -13.51
N LEU A 126 1.30 10.31 -13.27
CA LEU A 126 0.76 9.15 -13.99
C LEU A 126 -0.70 8.87 -13.61
N GLU A 127 -1.05 9.02 -12.34
CA GLU A 127 -2.42 8.86 -11.84
C GLU A 127 -3.37 9.88 -12.48
N ARG A 128 -2.93 11.13 -12.67
CA ARG A 128 -3.72 12.13 -13.41
C ARG A 128 -3.93 11.72 -14.88
N ALA A 129 -2.89 11.17 -15.52
CA ALA A 129 -2.98 10.69 -16.89
C ALA A 129 -3.96 9.49 -17.02
N LEU A 130 -3.89 8.54 -16.09
CA LEU A 130 -4.80 7.40 -16.01
C LEU A 130 -6.24 7.83 -15.69
N PHE A 131 -6.44 8.73 -14.72
CA PHE A 131 -7.75 9.29 -14.36
C PHE A 131 -8.44 10.00 -15.53
N VAL A 132 -7.67 10.70 -16.36
CA VAL A 132 -8.21 11.31 -17.58
C VAL A 132 -8.66 10.26 -18.60
N GLN A 133 -7.99 9.11 -18.68
CA GLN A 133 -8.40 8.01 -19.56
C GLN A 133 -9.60 7.21 -19.01
N ALA A 134 -9.63 6.99 -17.69
CA ALA A 134 -10.58 6.12 -16.99
C ALA A 134 -10.86 6.67 -15.58
N PRO A 135 -11.74 7.68 -15.42
CA PRO A 135 -12.05 8.27 -14.12
C PRO A 135 -12.70 7.27 -13.15
N GLU A 136 -13.32 6.20 -13.67
CA GLU A 136 -13.96 5.12 -12.90
C GLU A 136 -12.96 4.35 -12.03
N MET A 137 -11.65 4.46 -12.32
CA MET A 137 -10.56 3.91 -11.48
C MET A 137 -10.37 4.64 -10.15
N TYR A 138 -10.87 5.88 -10.05
CA TYR A 138 -10.59 6.81 -8.95
C TYR A 138 -11.88 7.29 -8.23
N PRO A 139 -12.79 6.40 -7.80
CA PRO A 139 -13.96 6.82 -7.04
C PRO A 139 -13.52 7.43 -5.71
N ILE A 140 -14.26 8.45 -5.28
CA ILE A 140 -14.19 8.98 -3.92
C ILE A 140 -15.44 8.51 -3.18
N PHE A 141 -15.22 7.85 -2.05
CA PHE A 141 -16.23 7.43 -1.09
C PHE A 141 -16.40 8.51 -0.02
N ASP A 142 -17.65 8.76 0.37
CA ASP A 142 -17.99 9.60 1.51
C ASP A 142 -17.88 8.78 2.80
N THR A 143 -17.23 9.33 3.84
CA THR A 143 -17.20 8.72 5.17
C THR A 143 -18.57 8.90 5.86
N PRO A 144 -19.17 7.87 6.50
CA PRO A 144 -20.50 8.01 7.09
C PRO A 144 -20.57 8.90 8.34
N CYS A 145 -19.44 9.09 9.03
CA CYS A 145 -19.39 9.67 10.38
C CYS A 145 -18.93 11.13 10.45
N ASP A 146 -18.45 11.69 9.33
CA ASP A 146 -17.81 13.00 9.26
C ASP A 146 -17.69 13.51 7.81
N GLU A 147 -17.08 14.68 7.62
CA GLU A 147 -16.87 15.28 6.30
C GLU A 147 -15.68 14.68 5.52
N SER A 148 -14.95 13.71 6.09
CA SER A 148 -13.78 13.12 5.43
C SER A 148 -14.18 12.32 4.19
N LYS A 149 -13.17 11.98 3.40
CA LYS A 149 -13.32 11.25 2.14
C LYS A 149 -12.32 10.11 2.09
N THR A 150 -12.62 9.10 1.30
CA THR A 150 -11.64 8.07 0.95
C THR A 150 -11.53 7.95 -0.55
N ILE A 151 -10.34 8.16 -1.10
CA ILE A 151 -10.10 7.97 -2.54
C ILE A 151 -9.53 6.57 -2.78
N LEU A 152 -10.14 5.82 -3.70
CA LEU A 152 -9.54 4.62 -4.27
C LEU A 152 -8.59 5.04 -5.40
N MET A 153 -7.40 4.43 -5.46
CA MET A 153 -6.43 4.65 -6.52
C MET A 153 -5.87 3.32 -7.01
N THR A 154 -5.59 3.20 -8.29
CA THR A 154 -4.72 2.11 -8.77
C THR A 154 -3.30 2.34 -8.28
N ASN A 155 -2.55 1.26 -8.03
CA ASN A 155 -1.11 1.35 -7.78
C ASN A 155 -0.36 1.17 -9.11
N PRO A 156 0.16 2.25 -9.74
CA PRO A 156 0.68 2.15 -11.10
C PRO A 156 1.97 1.34 -11.21
N ALA A 157 2.62 1.01 -10.08
CA ALA A 157 3.81 0.15 -10.05
C ALA A 157 3.51 -1.32 -10.40
N TYR A 158 2.25 -1.74 -10.33
CA TYR A 158 1.78 -3.08 -10.68
C TYR A 158 0.90 -3.11 -11.95
N LEU A 159 0.61 -1.94 -12.52
CA LEU A 159 -0.22 -1.79 -13.72
C LEU A 159 0.66 -1.80 -14.97
N ASP A 160 0.43 -2.74 -15.89
CA ASP A 160 0.91 -2.57 -17.27
C ASP A 160 0.14 -1.43 -17.93
N THR A 161 0.68 -0.23 -17.73
CA THR A 161 0.16 1.02 -18.24
C THR A 161 0.15 1.04 -19.77
N LYS A 162 1.10 0.36 -20.45
CA LYS A 162 1.14 0.35 -21.91
C LYS A 162 -0.01 -0.50 -22.46
N LYS A 163 -0.21 -1.71 -21.91
CA LYS A 163 -1.32 -2.57 -22.28
C LYS A 163 -2.67 -1.94 -21.94
N PHE A 164 -2.85 -1.44 -20.71
CA PHE A 164 -4.10 -0.79 -20.29
C PHE A 164 -4.50 0.36 -21.21
N LEU A 165 -3.58 1.29 -21.52
CA LEU A 165 -3.85 2.40 -22.44
C LEU A 165 -4.11 1.93 -23.88
N SER A 166 -3.60 0.77 -24.28
CA SER A 166 -3.92 0.15 -25.57
C SER A 166 -5.32 -0.45 -25.56
N ASP A 167 -5.70 -1.19 -24.52
CA ASP A 167 -7.04 -1.76 -24.34
C ASP A 167 -8.11 -0.65 -24.24
N CYS A 168 -7.79 0.49 -23.61
CA CYS A 168 -8.68 1.67 -23.55
C CYS A 168 -9.04 2.26 -24.92
N LYS A 169 -8.24 2.01 -25.98
CA LYS A 169 -8.59 2.41 -27.36
C LYS A 169 -9.72 1.56 -27.94
N VAL A 170 -9.93 0.36 -27.40
CA VAL A 170 -11.05 -0.52 -27.76
C VAL A 170 -12.26 -0.17 -26.90
N SER A 171 -12.11 -0.18 -25.57
CA SER A 171 -13.12 0.28 -24.62
C SER A 171 -12.53 0.40 -23.22
N THR A 172 -12.79 1.51 -22.53
CA THR A 172 -12.38 1.70 -21.13
C THR A 172 -12.99 0.64 -20.20
N ASN A 173 -14.27 0.30 -20.36
CA ASN A 173 -14.94 -0.73 -19.55
C ASN A 173 -14.29 -2.12 -19.76
N TYR A 174 -13.99 -2.47 -21.02
CA TYR A 174 -13.24 -3.69 -21.31
C TYR A 174 -11.85 -3.67 -20.65
N ALA A 175 -11.09 -2.59 -20.82
CA ALA A 175 -9.75 -2.46 -20.26
C ALA A 175 -9.73 -2.63 -18.73
N LEU A 176 -10.68 -2.01 -18.03
CA LEU A 176 -10.82 -2.13 -16.56
C LEU A 176 -11.10 -3.56 -16.12
N LYS A 177 -12.01 -4.26 -16.80
CA LYS A 177 -12.35 -5.66 -16.53
C LYS A 177 -11.23 -6.65 -16.86
N GLN A 178 -10.28 -6.27 -17.72
CA GLN A 178 -9.08 -7.08 -17.97
C GLN A 178 -7.98 -6.90 -16.91
N LEU A 179 -8.04 -5.89 -16.04
CA LEU A 179 -6.98 -5.65 -15.05
C LEU A 179 -6.85 -6.78 -14.02
N LYS A 180 -7.96 -7.41 -13.60
CA LYS A 180 -7.93 -8.58 -12.72
C LYS A 180 -7.30 -9.83 -13.35
N ASN A 181 -7.13 -9.82 -14.68
CA ASN A 181 -6.51 -10.88 -15.48
C ASN A 181 -5.07 -10.53 -15.91
N SER A 182 -4.49 -9.42 -15.40
CA SER A 182 -3.10 -9.08 -15.69
C SER A 182 -2.15 -10.13 -15.08
N GLU A 183 -0.94 -10.26 -15.63
CA GLU A 183 0.09 -11.16 -15.12
C GLU A 183 0.40 -10.93 -13.62
N ASN A 184 0.29 -9.69 -13.17
CA ASN A 184 0.53 -9.26 -11.78
C ASN A 184 -0.77 -9.17 -10.96
N GLY A 185 -1.92 -9.58 -11.51
CA GLY A 185 -3.24 -9.31 -10.95
C GLY A 185 -3.61 -7.82 -10.96
N LEU A 186 -4.48 -7.42 -10.05
CA LEU A 186 -4.96 -6.05 -9.87
C LEU A 186 -4.59 -5.53 -8.47
N ALA A 187 -3.81 -4.45 -8.44
CA ALA A 187 -3.39 -3.76 -7.22
C ALA A 187 -4.09 -2.40 -7.09
N LEU A 188 -4.94 -2.24 -6.07
CA LEU A 188 -5.52 -0.95 -5.69
C LEU A 188 -5.08 -0.55 -4.27
N VAL A 189 -5.22 0.72 -3.94
CA VAL A 189 -5.02 1.27 -2.59
C VAL A 189 -6.07 2.35 -2.34
N THR A 190 -6.77 2.31 -1.21
CA THR A 190 -7.58 3.44 -0.74
C THR A 190 -6.77 4.34 0.18
N TRP A 191 -7.05 5.64 0.17
CA TRP A 191 -6.41 6.62 1.05
C TRP A 191 -7.48 7.44 1.78
N TYR A 192 -7.42 7.44 3.11
CA TYR A 192 -8.17 8.38 3.93
C TYR A 192 -7.76 9.82 3.60
N ILE A 193 -8.71 10.74 3.59
CA ILE A 193 -8.48 12.17 3.38
C ILE A 193 -9.28 12.96 4.42
N HIS A 194 -8.56 13.50 5.39
CA HIS A 194 -9.08 14.42 6.40
C HIS A 194 -9.73 15.67 5.75
N PRO A 195 -10.82 16.23 6.30
CA PRO A 195 -11.53 17.37 5.71
C PRO A 195 -10.62 18.56 5.42
N GLU A 196 -9.69 18.87 6.32
CA GLU A 196 -8.78 20.01 6.16
C GLU A 196 -7.67 19.75 5.13
N ALA A 197 -7.37 18.49 4.83
CA ALA A 197 -6.47 18.12 3.74
C ALA A 197 -7.15 18.17 2.34
N LEU A 198 -8.48 18.30 2.26
CA LEU A 198 -9.19 18.41 0.99
C LEU A 198 -8.99 19.79 0.34
N PRO A 199 -8.65 19.86 -0.96
CA PRO A 199 -8.74 21.10 -1.73
C PRO A 199 -10.16 21.69 -1.65
N PRO A 200 -10.35 23.03 -1.59
CA PRO A 200 -11.66 23.64 -1.32
C PRO A 200 -12.83 23.16 -2.20
N LYS A 201 -12.57 22.83 -3.47
CA LYS A 201 -13.57 22.27 -4.40
C LYS A 201 -14.21 20.96 -3.90
N PHE A 202 -13.47 20.15 -3.15
CA PHE A 202 -13.92 18.87 -2.58
C PHE A 202 -14.60 19.00 -1.21
N ARG A 203 -14.47 20.15 -0.53
CA ARG A 203 -15.17 20.45 0.73
C ARG A 203 -16.63 20.85 0.53
N SER A 204 -17.10 21.00 -0.71
CA SER A 204 -18.50 21.38 -0.98
C SER A 204 -19.46 20.20 -0.78
N LYS A 205 -20.72 20.46 -0.42
CA LYS A 205 -21.79 19.45 -0.29
C LYS A 205 -22.17 18.70 -1.60
N LYS A 206 -21.43 18.91 -2.70
CA LYS A 206 -21.61 18.16 -3.94
C LYS A 206 -20.91 16.81 -3.79
N CYS A 207 -21.56 15.72 -4.19
CA CYS A 207 -20.94 14.38 -4.26
C CYS A 207 -19.57 14.45 -4.97
N ALA A 208 -18.54 13.92 -4.32
CA ALA A 208 -17.15 14.00 -4.78
C ALA A 208 -16.94 13.47 -6.21
N ASN A 209 -17.67 12.43 -6.61
CA ASN A 209 -17.62 11.88 -7.95
C ASN A 209 -18.15 12.85 -9.03
N LYS A 210 -19.12 13.71 -8.70
CA LYS A 210 -19.58 14.78 -9.61
C LYS A 210 -18.53 15.89 -9.75
N ILE A 211 -17.80 16.18 -8.67
CA ILE A 211 -16.68 17.14 -8.69
C ILE A 211 -15.54 16.60 -9.55
N LEU A 212 -15.18 15.31 -9.40
CA LEU A 212 -14.20 14.65 -10.27
C LEU A 212 -14.60 14.67 -11.75
N ALA A 213 -15.88 14.43 -12.07
CA ALA A 213 -16.35 14.48 -13.46
C ALA A 213 -16.20 15.88 -14.11
N SER A 214 -16.57 16.95 -13.39
CA SER A 214 -16.31 18.34 -13.83
C SER A 214 -14.82 18.58 -14.00
N TYR A 215 -14.04 18.17 -12.99
CA TYR A 215 -12.60 18.40 -12.96
C TYR A 215 -11.88 17.71 -14.11
N ARG A 216 -12.24 16.47 -14.46
CA ARG A 216 -11.70 15.77 -15.63
C ARG A 216 -11.88 16.59 -16.92
N HIS A 217 -13.04 17.21 -17.10
CA HIS A 217 -13.32 18.03 -18.29
C HIS A 217 -12.46 19.30 -18.32
N GLU A 218 -12.35 20.00 -17.19
CA GLU A 218 -11.48 21.18 -17.04
C GLU A 218 -10.01 20.84 -17.33
N LEU A 219 -9.51 19.71 -16.81
CA LEU A 219 -8.14 19.25 -17.06
C LEU A 219 -7.91 18.96 -18.55
N MET A 220 -8.88 18.31 -19.23
CA MET A 220 -8.81 18.01 -20.66
C MET A 220 -8.67 19.27 -21.52
N GLN A 221 -9.51 20.27 -21.29
CA GLN A 221 -9.42 21.55 -22.00
C GLN A 221 -8.04 22.21 -21.79
N GLN A 222 -7.53 22.23 -20.56
CA GLN A 222 -6.20 22.80 -20.25
C GLN A 222 -5.06 22.07 -20.99
N ALA A 223 -5.13 20.75 -21.09
CA ALA A 223 -4.12 19.96 -21.78
C ALA A 223 -4.17 20.13 -23.30
N GLU A 224 -5.37 20.18 -23.89
CA GLU A 224 -5.57 20.47 -25.31
C GLU A 224 -5.03 21.86 -25.69
N LEU A 225 -5.43 22.90 -24.94
CA LEU A 225 -4.91 24.27 -25.12
C LEU A 225 -3.38 24.33 -25.01
N THR A 226 -2.79 23.58 -24.07
CA THR A 226 -1.33 23.55 -23.92
C THR A 226 -0.64 22.79 -25.06
N CYS A 227 -1.19 21.66 -25.51
CA CYS A 227 -0.60 20.85 -26.59
C CYS A 227 -0.74 21.51 -27.96
N ASN A 228 -1.79 22.29 -28.20
CA ASN A 228 -1.93 23.11 -29.41
C ASN A 228 -0.77 24.13 -29.56
N SER A 229 -0.09 24.49 -28.47
CA SER A 229 1.11 25.34 -28.50
C SER A 229 2.45 24.57 -28.66
N ILE A 230 2.43 23.23 -28.70
CA ILE A 230 3.63 22.39 -28.72
C ILE A 230 3.48 21.27 -29.76
N THR A 231 4.13 21.43 -30.91
CA THR A 231 4.12 20.43 -31.98
C THR A 231 4.59 19.05 -31.49
N GLY A 232 3.83 18.02 -31.85
CA GLY A 232 4.16 16.62 -31.56
C GLY A 232 3.74 16.09 -30.18
N LYS A 233 3.22 16.91 -29.26
CA LYS A 233 2.70 16.41 -27.96
C LYS A 233 1.18 16.17 -28.01
N GLN A 234 0.72 15.10 -27.39
CA GLN A 234 -0.71 14.84 -27.14
C GLN A 234 -1.15 15.33 -25.75
N PRO A 235 -2.45 15.59 -25.52
CA PRO A 235 -2.96 15.94 -24.18
C PRO A 235 -2.54 14.98 -23.08
N PHE A 236 -2.42 13.68 -23.40
CA PHE A 236 -1.92 12.66 -22.49
C PHE A 236 -0.44 12.86 -22.08
N ASP A 237 0.42 13.26 -23.02
CA ASP A 237 1.83 13.55 -22.76
C ASP A 237 1.98 14.75 -21.82
N TYR A 238 1.09 15.74 -21.90
CA TYR A 238 1.10 16.87 -20.99
C TYR A 238 0.85 16.45 -19.52
N TYR A 239 -0.03 15.47 -19.25
CA TYR A 239 -0.20 14.97 -17.88
C TYR A 239 0.96 14.10 -17.41
N ARG A 240 1.54 13.28 -18.31
CA ARG A 240 2.66 12.40 -17.98
C ARG A 240 3.97 13.15 -17.78
N TYR A 241 4.23 14.22 -18.55
CA TYR A 241 5.54 14.88 -18.60
C TYR A 241 5.52 16.35 -18.17
N GLY A 242 4.35 17.01 -18.14
CA GLY A 242 4.23 18.43 -17.81
C GLY A 242 5.09 19.35 -18.70
N LYS A 243 5.41 20.54 -18.16
CA LYS A 243 6.55 21.35 -18.60
C LYS A 243 7.73 21.25 -17.61
N ASP A 244 7.43 21.03 -16.33
CA ASP A 244 8.39 21.16 -15.21
C ASP A 244 8.54 19.87 -14.36
N MET A 245 8.25 18.68 -14.91
CA MET A 245 8.40 17.44 -14.15
C MET A 245 9.86 17.07 -13.93
N THR A 246 10.23 16.76 -12.68
CA THR A 246 11.57 16.29 -12.34
C THR A 246 11.75 14.80 -12.67
N PRO A 247 12.99 14.30 -12.89
CA PRO A 247 13.25 12.89 -13.19
C PRO A 247 12.65 11.90 -12.16
N LEU A 248 12.61 12.29 -10.87
CA LEU A 248 11.99 11.52 -9.79
C LEU A 248 10.50 11.23 -10.05
N GLN A 249 9.79 12.19 -10.65
CA GLN A 249 8.36 12.10 -10.99
C GLN A 249 8.12 11.28 -12.27
N LEU A 250 9.17 11.01 -13.05
CA LEU A 250 9.12 10.34 -14.35
C LEU A 250 9.47 8.84 -14.28
N HIS A 251 10.32 8.43 -13.33
CA HIS A 251 10.89 7.07 -13.28
C HIS A 251 10.74 6.35 -11.92
N GLY A 252 10.32 7.06 -10.86
CA GLY A 252 10.26 6.54 -9.50
C GLY A 252 9.01 5.72 -9.17
N SER A 253 9.13 4.79 -8.22
CA SER A 253 7.96 4.28 -7.49
C SER A 253 7.31 5.46 -6.76
N PHE A 254 6.02 5.72 -7.00
CA PHE A 254 5.32 6.95 -6.56
C PHE A 254 5.33 7.16 -5.04
N SER A 255 5.48 6.08 -4.26
CA SER A 255 5.73 6.12 -2.81
C SER A 255 7.02 6.83 -2.39
N LYS A 256 7.92 7.15 -3.33
CA LYS A 256 9.15 7.93 -3.12
C LYS A 256 8.98 9.44 -3.40
N LEU A 257 7.78 9.89 -3.78
CA LEU A 257 7.51 11.33 -3.87
C LEU A 257 7.38 11.91 -2.45
N PRO A 258 8.28 12.83 -2.04
CA PRO A 258 8.23 13.39 -0.70
C PRO A 258 6.94 14.19 -0.50
N ARG A 259 6.51 14.28 0.75
CA ARG A 259 5.44 15.20 1.15
C ARG A 259 5.89 16.63 0.87
N THR A 260 4.97 17.46 0.41
CA THR A 260 5.29 18.86 0.15
C THR A 260 5.27 19.64 1.45
N MET A 261 6.35 20.35 1.78
CA MET A 261 6.47 21.26 2.95
C MET A 261 5.46 22.42 2.96
N SER A 262 4.66 22.58 1.90
CA SER A 262 3.53 23.50 1.82
C SER A 262 2.22 22.90 2.37
N GLN A 263 2.20 21.62 2.74
CA GLN A 263 1.13 21.04 3.55
C GLN A 263 1.46 21.28 5.01
N GLU A 264 0.43 21.49 5.80
CA GLU A 264 0.52 21.57 7.25
C GLU A 264 0.75 20.17 7.85
N SER A 265 1.31 20.11 9.06
CA SER A 265 1.39 18.87 9.83
C SER A 265 -0.01 18.32 10.12
N ILE A 266 -0.10 17.01 10.35
CA ILE A 266 -1.36 16.37 10.73
C ILE A 266 -1.96 17.03 11.99
N THR A 267 -1.15 17.29 13.03
CA THR A 267 -1.59 18.04 14.23
C THR A 267 -2.14 19.44 13.91
N GLU A 268 -1.56 20.17 12.95
CA GLU A 268 -2.08 21.48 12.53
C GLU A 268 -3.42 21.38 11.79
N LEU A 269 -3.63 20.30 11.00
CA LEU A 269 -4.91 20.03 10.33
C LEU A 269 -6.00 19.64 11.34
N GLU A 270 -5.66 18.84 12.35
CA GLU A 270 -6.57 18.48 13.44
C GLU A 270 -6.96 19.69 14.29
N SER A 271 -6.04 20.63 14.55
CA SER A 271 -6.36 21.83 15.34
C SER A 271 -7.42 22.76 14.73
N LYS A 272 -7.84 22.50 13.48
CA LYS A 272 -8.83 23.29 12.72
C LYS A 272 -10.20 22.64 12.60
N SER A 273 -10.40 21.41 13.08
CA SER A 273 -11.67 20.69 12.94
C SER A 273 -11.88 19.68 14.05
N ASP A 274 -13.13 19.38 14.42
CA ASP A 274 -13.48 18.37 15.43
C ASP A 274 -13.29 16.90 14.95
N HIS A 275 -12.41 16.69 13.96
CA HIS A 275 -12.15 15.40 13.32
C HIS A 275 -10.68 15.02 13.50
N ASN A 276 -10.45 13.81 14.00
CA ASN A 276 -9.12 13.23 14.07
C ASN A 276 -8.65 12.81 12.66
N TYR A 277 -7.37 12.95 12.41
CA TYR A 277 -6.71 12.40 11.23
C TYR A 277 -6.40 10.92 11.50
N LEU A 278 -6.72 10.04 10.55
CA LEU A 278 -6.30 8.64 10.62
C LEU A 278 -4.93 8.52 9.95
N ALA A 279 -3.86 8.58 10.73
CA ALA A 279 -2.47 8.61 10.25
C ALA A 279 -1.88 7.20 10.12
N CYS A 280 -2.26 6.30 11.03
CA CYS A 280 -1.81 4.93 11.19
C CYS A 280 -2.95 4.01 11.71
N LEU A 281 -2.65 2.74 12.03
CA LEU A 281 -3.67 1.81 12.55
C LEU A 281 -4.05 2.10 14.00
N PHE A 282 -3.13 2.62 14.83
CA PHE A 282 -3.42 2.93 16.23
C PHE A 282 -4.53 3.98 16.40
N ASP A 283 -4.69 4.88 15.43
CA ASP A 283 -5.74 5.90 15.44
C ASP A 283 -7.17 5.33 15.38
N LEU A 284 -7.30 4.06 14.96
CA LEU A 284 -8.59 3.38 14.95
C LEU A 284 -9.16 3.16 16.36
N ASP A 285 -8.30 3.11 17.39
CA ASP A 285 -8.72 2.96 18.78
C ASP A 285 -9.21 4.28 19.41
N HIS A 286 -8.88 5.45 18.85
CA HIS A 286 -9.31 6.75 19.38
C HIS A 286 -10.84 6.90 19.42
N ASN A 287 -11.55 6.31 18.45
CA ASN A 287 -13.00 6.19 18.48
C ASN A 287 -13.43 4.90 17.76
N LYS A 288 -13.35 3.78 18.48
CA LYS A 288 -13.64 2.43 17.98
C LYS A 288 -14.99 2.32 17.25
N GLU A 289 -16.03 3.00 17.72
CA GLU A 289 -17.36 2.99 17.09
C GLU A 289 -17.35 3.67 15.71
N LYS A 290 -16.81 4.90 15.61
CA LYS A 290 -16.66 5.60 14.33
C LYS A 290 -15.74 4.82 13.38
N SER A 291 -14.62 4.30 13.87
CA SER A 291 -13.69 3.46 13.12
C SER A 291 -14.39 2.23 12.55
N LEU A 292 -15.20 1.53 13.35
CA LEU A 292 -15.93 0.34 12.92
C LEU A 292 -16.97 0.66 11.83
N ILE A 293 -17.73 1.75 11.97
CA ILE A 293 -18.69 2.21 10.96
C ILE A 293 -17.97 2.57 9.66
N TYR A 294 -16.87 3.32 9.75
CA TYR A 294 -16.04 3.70 8.61
C TYR A 294 -15.48 2.49 7.87
N LEU A 295 -14.81 1.56 8.58
CA LEU A 295 -14.18 0.38 7.97
C LEU A 295 -15.20 -0.57 7.35
N LYS A 296 -16.38 -0.75 7.95
CA LYS A 296 -17.49 -1.51 7.34
C LYS A 296 -18.00 -0.87 6.05
N SER A 297 -18.23 0.44 6.06
CA SER A 297 -18.65 1.20 4.87
C SER A 297 -17.60 1.16 3.76
N LEU A 298 -16.32 1.30 4.13
CA LEU A 298 -15.19 1.21 3.22
C LEU A 298 -15.08 -0.18 2.59
N ARG A 299 -15.18 -1.26 3.38
CA ARG A 299 -15.19 -2.65 2.88
C ARG A 299 -16.30 -2.86 1.85
N ALA A 300 -17.53 -2.44 2.16
CA ALA A 300 -18.67 -2.55 1.26
C ALA A 300 -18.45 -1.75 -0.04
N SER A 301 -17.93 -0.52 0.08
CA SER A 301 -17.64 0.36 -1.06
C SER A 301 -16.53 -0.20 -1.97
N ILE A 302 -15.50 -0.82 -1.39
CA ILE A 302 -14.45 -1.51 -2.13
C ILE A 302 -15.02 -2.71 -2.89
N LEU A 303 -15.75 -3.61 -2.22
CA LEU A 303 -16.31 -4.82 -2.84
C LEU A 303 -17.26 -4.46 -4.00
N ALA A 304 -18.19 -3.53 -3.78
CA ALA A 304 -19.09 -3.05 -4.82
C ALA A 304 -18.34 -2.43 -6.01
N ASN A 305 -17.22 -1.72 -5.77
CA ASN A 305 -16.40 -1.16 -6.85
C ASN A 305 -15.60 -2.24 -7.61
N LEU A 306 -15.06 -3.24 -6.91
CA LEU A 306 -14.39 -4.39 -7.53
C LEU A 306 -15.33 -5.16 -8.47
N GLU A 307 -16.55 -5.44 -8.03
CA GLU A 307 -17.60 -6.10 -8.81
C GLU A 307 -17.99 -5.24 -10.03
N THR A 308 -18.39 -3.98 -9.81
CA THR A 308 -18.99 -3.14 -10.86
C THR A 308 -17.99 -2.59 -11.89
N VAL A 309 -16.82 -2.14 -11.46
CA VAL A 309 -15.81 -1.48 -12.33
C VAL A 309 -14.81 -2.48 -12.90
N TYR A 310 -14.32 -3.39 -12.05
CA TYR A 310 -13.26 -4.33 -12.43
C TYR A 310 -13.78 -5.73 -12.78
N GLY A 311 -15.09 -5.97 -12.66
CA GLY A 311 -15.72 -7.25 -13.02
C GLY A 311 -15.24 -8.42 -12.16
N VAL A 312 -14.86 -8.15 -10.91
CA VAL A 312 -14.40 -9.15 -9.94
C VAL A 312 -15.57 -10.01 -9.49
N THR A 313 -15.36 -11.33 -9.38
CA THR A 313 -16.37 -12.33 -9.05
C THR A 313 -15.94 -13.19 -7.85
N PRO A 314 -16.85 -13.93 -7.20
CA PRO A 314 -16.56 -14.84 -6.08
C PRO A 314 -15.38 -15.81 -6.28
N GLU A 315 -15.04 -16.16 -7.52
CA GLU A 315 -13.94 -17.09 -7.83
C GLU A 315 -12.55 -16.44 -7.89
N ASP A 316 -12.50 -15.10 -7.90
CA ASP A 316 -11.26 -14.33 -7.82
C ASP A 316 -10.72 -14.28 -6.38
N LYS A 317 -9.39 -14.23 -6.24
CA LYS A 317 -8.76 -14.14 -4.92
C LYS A 317 -8.65 -12.68 -4.50
N ILE A 318 -9.48 -12.24 -3.58
CA ILE A 318 -9.48 -10.87 -3.04
C ILE A 318 -8.78 -10.83 -1.68
N LYS A 319 -7.73 -10.02 -1.52
CA LYS A 319 -7.18 -9.64 -0.21
C LYS A 319 -7.38 -8.15 0.01
N ILE A 320 -7.80 -7.78 1.22
CA ILE A 320 -8.00 -6.40 1.66
C ILE A 320 -7.35 -6.24 3.03
N TYR A 321 -6.29 -5.43 3.12
CA TYR A 321 -5.42 -5.34 4.30
C TYR A 321 -4.81 -3.96 4.47
N LEU A 322 -4.30 -3.69 5.67
CA LEU A 322 -3.51 -2.50 5.98
C LEU A 322 -2.11 -2.94 6.41
N HIS A 323 -1.12 -2.04 6.30
CA HIS A 323 0.23 -2.30 6.80
C HIS A 323 0.43 -1.75 8.21
N MET A 324 1.31 -2.37 8.99
CA MET A 324 1.98 -1.71 10.11
C MET A 324 3.41 -2.25 10.22
N PRO A 325 4.46 -1.42 10.42
CA PRO A 325 4.41 0.04 10.48
C PRO A 325 4.35 0.72 9.09
N TYR A 326 3.99 2.01 9.08
CA TYR A 326 4.00 2.87 7.89
C TYR A 326 5.33 3.63 7.72
N LEU A 327 5.80 3.76 6.47
CA LEU A 327 6.86 4.71 6.10
C LEU A 327 6.30 6.14 6.07
N GLU A 328 7.13 7.13 6.44
CA GLU A 328 6.76 8.56 6.49
C GLU A 328 6.06 9.03 5.22
N ALA A 329 6.64 8.72 4.04
CA ALA A 329 6.09 9.07 2.74
C ALA A 329 4.68 8.50 2.44
N THR A 330 4.21 7.55 3.26
CA THR A 330 2.92 6.85 3.16
C THR A 330 2.06 6.95 4.43
N THR A 331 2.47 7.66 5.49
CA THR A 331 1.68 7.87 6.73
C THR A 331 0.35 8.59 6.51
N THR A 332 -0.67 7.80 6.22
CA THR A 332 -2.10 8.11 6.21
C THR A 332 -2.77 6.75 6.22
N LEU A 333 -3.88 6.55 6.92
CA LEU A 333 -4.60 5.28 6.91
C LEU A 333 -4.97 4.90 5.47
N HIS A 334 -4.44 3.76 5.02
CA HIS A 334 -4.61 3.30 3.65
C HIS A 334 -4.80 1.79 3.58
N VAL A 335 -5.74 1.35 2.76
CA VAL A 335 -6.09 -0.07 2.61
C VAL A 335 -5.58 -0.57 1.26
N HIS A 336 -4.68 -1.54 1.30
CA HIS A 336 -4.25 -2.28 0.13
C HIS A 336 -5.29 -3.30 -0.27
N ILE A 337 -5.52 -3.37 -1.58
CA ILE A 337 -6.43 -4.32 -2.20
C ILE A 337 -5.64 -5.06 -3.28
N ARG A 338 -5.75 -6.39 -3.28
CA ARG A 338 -5.09 -7.28 -4.22
C ARG A 338 -6.15 -8.23 -4.76
N VAL A 339 -6.29 -8.29 -6.09
CA VAL A 339 -7.16 -9.26 -6.75
C VAL A 339 -6.33 -10.10 -7.70
N ASN A 340 -6.36 -11.42 -7.54
CA ASN A 340 -5.56 -12.37 -8.33
C ASN A 340 -4.06 -12.02 -8.37
N GLN A 341 -3.51 -11.50 -7.27
CA GLN A 341 -2.11 -11.14 -7.12
C GLN A 341 -1.47 -11.95 -5.99
N ALA A 342 -0.21 -12.38 -6.17
CA ALA A 342 0.60 -12.96 -5.10
C ALA A 342 1.18 -11.86 -4.20
N ASP A 343 1.43 -12.17 -2.94
CA ASP A 343 2.14 -11.28 -2.01
C ASP A 343 3.49 -11.88 -1.63
N HIS A 344 4.49 -11.03 -1.40
CA HIS A 344 5.76 -11.47 -0.86
C HIS A 344 5.67 -11.69 0.66
N GLY A 345 6.44 -12.64 1.21
CA GLY A 345 6.41 -12.95 2.65
C GLY A 345 6.73 -11.76 3.58
N LEU A 346 7.51 -10.77 3.11
CA LEU A 346 7.77 -9.50 3.79
C LEU A 346 6.68 -8.43 3.63
N GLU A 347 5.77 -8.56 2.66
CA GLU A 347 4.58 -7.70 2.59
C GLU A 347 3.52 -8.27 3.54
N ASP A 348 3.32 -9.58 3.51
CA ASP A 348 2.40 -10.33 4.38
C ASP A 348 2.78 -10.27 5.88
N ALA A 349 4.08 -10.28 6.21
CA ALA A 349 4.57 -10.20 7.59
C ALA A 349 4.22 -8.89 8.34
N LYS A 350 3.89 -7.82 7.61
CA LYS A 350 3.46 -6.51 8.14
C LYS A 350 2.00 -6.20 7.79
N SER A 351 1.25 -7.18 7.30
CA SER A 351 -0.14 -7.02 6.86
C SER A 351 -1.13 -7.46 7.95
N PHE A 352 -2.16 -6.65 8.13
CA PHE A 352 -3.28 -6.86 9.04
C PHE A 352 -4.58 -6.82 8.24
N GLY A 353 -5.42 -7.85 8.37
CA GLY A 353 -6.59 -8.01 7.52
C GLY A 353 -7.66 -6.96 7.82
N LEU A 354 -8.36 -6.43 6.81
CA LEU A 354 -9.48 -5.52 7.06
C LEU A 354 -10.63 -6.23 7.81
N ASN A 355 -10.87 -7.51 7.52
CA ASN A 355 -11.83 -8.31 8.29
C ASN A 355 -11.34 -8.57 9.72
N GLU A 356 -10.05 -8.89 9.91
CA GLU A 356 -9.41 -9.09 11.22
C GLU A 356 -9.63 -7.86 12.12
N ILE A 357 -9.24 -6.68 11.64
CA ILE A 357 -9.42 -5.39 12.32
C ILE A 357 -10.90 -5.08 12.62
N ILE A 358 -11.80 -5.33 11.65
CA ILE A 358 -13.24 -5.13 11.87
C ILE A 358 -13.75 -6.05 12.98
N THR A 359 -13.40 -7.34 12.96
CA THR A 359 -13.83 -8.31 13.99
C THR A 359 -13.27 -7.96 15.36
N THR A 360 -11.97 -7.60 15.47
CA THR A 360 -11.38 -7.10 16.71
C THR A 360 -12.17 -5.93 17.30
N LEU A 361 -12.60 -4.97 16.47
CA LEU A 361 -13.41 -3.84 16.91
C LEU A 361 -14.88 -4.21 17.22
N GLU A 362 -15.47 -5.18 16.51
CA GLU A 362 -16.82 -5.71 16.79
C GLU A 362 -16.89 -6.42 18.15
N GLU A 363 -15.82 -7.12 18.53
CA GLU A 363 -15.70 -7.85 19.80
C GLU A 363 -15.30 -6.94 20.98
N GLY A 364 -15.13 -5.63 20.74
CA GLY A 364 -14.73 -4.64 21.75
C GLY A 364 -13.21 -4.60 22.04
N GLY A 365 -12.43 -5.38 21.29
CA GLY A 365 -10.97 -5.42 21.35
C GLY A 365 -10.30 -4.13 20.86
N SER A 366 -8.98 -4.16 20.77
CA SER A 366 -8.11 -3.02 20.49
C SER A 366 -7.21 -3.33 19.29
N VAL A 367 -7.13 -2.40 18.34
CA VAL A 367 -6.26 -2.55 17.15
C VAL A 367 -4.80 -2.46 17.55
N THR A 368 -4.48 -1.63 18.55
CA THR A 368 -3.17 -1.53 19.18
C THR A 368 -2.76 -2.86 19.80
N ASP A 369 -3.60 -3.46 20.64
CA ASP A 369 -3.31 -4.73 21.31
C ASP A 369 -3.12 -5.85 20.26
N MET A 370 -3.98 -5.92 19.24
CA MET A 370 -3.84 -6.86 18.11
C MET A 370 -2.50 -6.70 17.34
N ILE A 371 -1.97 -5.48 17.23
CA ILE A 371 -0.65 -5.22 16.63
C ILE A 371 0.49 -5.66 17.56
N LEU A 372 0.35 -5.43 18.87
CA LEU A 372 1.36 -5.78 19.87
C LEU A 372 1.42 -7.30 20.10
N ASP A 373 0.28 -7.98 20.17
CA ASP A 373 0.14 -9.44 20.28
C ASP A 373 0.73 -10.19 19.08
N ARG A 374 0.80 -9.55 17.91
CA ARG A 374 1.49 -10.10 16.72
C ARG A 374 3.01 -10.19 16.93
N GLY A 375 3.58 -9.46 17.89
CA GLY A 375 5.00 -9.49 18.24
C GLY A 375 5.90 -8.85 17.17
N THR A 376 7.01 -9.52 16.83
CA THR A 376 7.98 -8.98 15.87
C THR A 376 7.41 -8.87 14.46
N ILE A 377 7.29 -7.64 13.97
CA ILE A 377 6.91 -7.33 12.59
C ILE A 377 8.17 -7.32 11.72
N TYR A 378 8.09 -7.92 10.52
CA TYR A 378 9.19 -7.91 9.55
C TYR A 378 8.83 -7.09 8.31
N CYS A 379 9.67 -6.13 7.94
CA CYS A 379 9.50 -5.28 6.77
C CYS A 379 10.84 -5.09 6.01
N SER A 380 10.83 -4.34 4.90
CA SER A 380 12.05 -4.08 4.11
C SER A 380 12.98 -3.02 4.71
N GLU A 381 12.39 -1.98 5.32
CA GLU A 381 13.07 -0.83 5.92
C GLU A 381 12.09 -0.14 6.87
N TYR A 382 12.58 0.47 7.97
CA TYR A 382 11.72 1.27 8.85
C TYR A 382 12.49 2.37 9.64
N PRO A 383 12.96 3.43 8.96
CA PRO A 383 13.80 4.45 9.59
C PRO A 383 13.08 5.31 10.64
N LEU A 384 11.75 5.47 10.55
CA LEU A 384 10.99 6.32 11.46
C LEU A 384 11.03 5.81 12.92
N GLY A 385 11.09 4.49 13.11
CA GLY A 385 11.11 3.87 14.44
C GLY A 385 12.46 3.90 15.14
N GLU A 386 13.56 4.20 14.44
CA GLU A 386 14.93 4.04 14.97
C GLU A 386 15.23 4.93 16.19
N ASN A 387 14.49 6.02 16.36
CA ASN A 387 14.71 7.02 17.40
C ASN A 387 13.47 7.22 18.31
N ILE A 388 12.58 6.21 18.38
CA ILE A 388 11.36 6.26 19.18
C ILE A 388 11.48 5.30 20.36
N GLU A 389 11.41 5.82 21.58
CA GLU A 389 11.45 5.00 22.80
C GLU A 389 10.31 3.97 22.80
N GLY A 390 10.61 2.72 23.18
CA GLY A 390 9.66 1.61 23.11
C GLY A 390 9.48 0.99 21.71
N VAL A 391 10.14 1.51 20.68
CA VAL A 391 10.24 0.89 19.34
C VAL A 391 11.67 0.36 19.14
N ASN A 392 11.81 -0.94 18.88
CA ASN A 392 13.10 -1.60 18.68
C ASN A 392 13.23 -2.06 17.23
N VAL A 393 14.03 -1.32 16.46
CA VAL A 393 14.30 -1.57 15.04
C VAL A 393 15.66 -2.25 14.88
N LYS A 394 15.69 -3.46 14.31
CA LYS A 394 16.92 -4.23 14.07
C LYS A 394 16.99 -4.76 12.65
N THR A 395 18.17 -4.70 12.03
CA THR A 395 18.45 -5.43 10.78
C THR A 395 18.77 -6.88 11.10
N VAL A 396 18.08 -7.81 10.44
CA VAL A 396 18.19 -9.26 10.67
C VAL A 396 18.19 -10.02 9.33
N PRO A 397 18.61 -11.29 9.26
CA PRO A 397 18.51 -12.11 8.06
C PRO A 397 17.06 -12.30 7.61
N ASN A 398 16.82 -12.23 6.30
CA ASN A 398 15.50 -12.42 5.72
C ASN A 398 15.17 -13.92 5.64
N LEU A 399 14.54 -14.44 6.70
CA LEU A 399 14.13 -15.84 6.77
C LEU A 399 13.00 -16.19 5.77
N LYS A 400 12.31 -15.18 5.22
CA LYS A 400 11.15 -15.31 4.30
C LYS A 400 11.49 -15.08 2.82
N ARG A 401 12.76 -15.25 2.41
CA ARG A 401 13.18 -15.23 1.00
C ARG A 401 12.56 -16.39 0.22
N ASP A 402 12.09 -16.12 -0.99
CA ASP A 402 11.74 -17.19 -1.95
C ASP A 402 12.98 -17.57 -2.76
N TRP A 403 13.58 -18.71 -2.40
CA TRP A 403 14.76 -19.27 -3.06
C TRP A 403 14.51 -19.64 -4.52
N ASN A 404 13.29 -20.09 -4.90
CA ASN A 404 12.98 -20.36 -6.31
C ASN A 404 13.05 -19.06 -7.11
N ASP A 405 12.43 -18.00 -6.59
CA ASP A 405 12.45 -16.70 -7.24
C ASP A 405 13.87 -16.12 -7.31
N ILE A 406 14.70 -16.26 -6.27
CA ILE A 406 16.09 -15.80 -6.28
C ILE A 406 16.91 -16.51 -7.37
N PHE A 407 16.82 -17.84 -7.45
CA PHE A 407 17.58 -18.59 -8.45
C PHE A 407 17.06 -18.30 -9.88
N HIS A 408 15.74 -18.14 -10.07
CA HIS A 408 15.18 -17.73 -11.35
C HIS A 408 15.53 -16.28 -11.75
N LEU A 409 15.64 -15.34 -10.79
CA LEU A 409 16.11 -13.97 -11.03
C LEU A 409 17.58 -13.92 -11.44
N LEU A 410 18.35 -14.95 -11.09
CA LEU A 410 19.75 -15.13 -11.45
C LEU A 410 19.94 -16.10 -12.63
N GLU A 411 18.88 -16.31 -13.42
CA GLU A 411 18.85 -17.13 -14.65
C GLU A 411 19.29 -18.59 -14.48
N ALA A 412 19.31 -19.11 -13.24
CA ALA A 412 19.71 -20.48 -12.95
C ALA A 412 18.82 -21.51 -13.66
N ASP A 413 19.44 -22.52 -14.26
CA ASP A 413 18.73 -23.58 -14.98
C ASP A 413 17.91 -24.46 -14.00
N LYS A 414 16.92 -25.19 -14.53
CA LYS A 414 16.00 -25.99 -13.72
C LYS A 414 16.69 -27.09 -12.90
N ILE A 415 17.80 -27.65 -13.38
CA ILE A 415 18.57 -28.67 -12.68
C ILE A 415 19.34 -28.02 -11.52
N THR A 416 20.05 -26.92 -11.77
CA THR A 416 20.73 -26.13 -10.72
C THR A 416 19.78 -25.61 -9.64
N VAL A 417 18.61 -25.10 -10.03
CA VAL A 417 17.53 -24.71 -9.10
C VAL A 417 17.13 -25.89 -8.21
N HIS A 418 16.84 -27.07 -8.79
CA HIS A 418 16.44 -28.25 -8.00
C HIS A 418 17.55 -28.73 -7.07
N TYR A 419 18.80 -28.73 -7.54
CA TYR A 419 19.98 -29.11 -6.80
C TYR A 419 20.24 -28.20 -5.58
N LEU A 420 20.14 -26.87 -5.77
CA LEU A 420 20.27 -25.90 -4.68
C LEU A 420 19.12 -25.96 -3.67
N LEU A 421 17.88 -26.16 -4.13
CA LEU A 421 16.72 -26.35 -3.25
C LEU A 421 16.82 -27.64 -2.43
N HIS A 422 17.43 -28.69 -2.98
CA HIS A 422 17.73 -29.90 -2.23
C HIS A 422 18.82 -29.66 -1.17
N ALA A 423 19.89 -28.93 -1.50
CA ALA A 423 20.91 -28.55 -0.51
C ALA A 423 20.36 -27.67 0.62
N LEU A 424 19.39 -26.79 0.33
CA LEU A 424 18.67 -25.96 1.32
C LEU A 424 17.80 -26.76 2.31
N GLN A 425 17.61 -28.07 2.12
CA GLN A 425 16.99 -28.94 3.13
C GLN A 425 17.95 -29.21 4.31
N ASN A 426 19.26 -29.00 4.14
CA ASN A 426 20.22 -29.01 5.24
C ASN A 426 20.20 -27.66 5.97
N ASN A 427 19.82 -27.66 7.25
CA ASN A 427 19.70 -26.44 8.06
C ASN A 427 20.98 -25.58 8.10
N GLY A 428 22.18 -26.19 8.11
CA GLY A 428 23.44 -25.45 8.10
C GLY A 428 23.67 -24.67 6.80
N VAL A 429 23.27 -25.24 5.66
CA VAL A 429 23.27 -24.54 4.36
C VAL A 429 22.15 -23.49 4.30
N LYS A 430 20.94 -23.83 4.75
CA LYS A 430 19.81 -22.90 4.78
C LYS A 430 20.15 -21.62 5.55
N ASN A 431 20.67 -21.75 6.76
CA ASN A 431 21.08 -20.63 7.60
C ASN A 431 22.18 -19.83 6.88
N ARG A 432 23.23 -20.48 6.36
CA ARG A 432 24.32 -19.77 5.66
C ARG A 432 23.83 -19.02 4.42
N MET A 433 22.97 -19.63 3.60
CA MET A 433 22.40 -19.02 2.40
C MET A 433 21.56 -17.78 2.72
N GLN A 434 20.77 -17.79 3.80
CA GLN A 434 20.00 -16.62 4.25
C GLN A 434 20.88 -15.39 4.51
N LEU A 435 22.15 -15.59 4.91
CA LEU A 435 23.11 -14.52 5.18
C LEU A 435 23.88 -14.03 3.94
N LEU A 436 23.64 -14.61 2.75
CA LEU A 436 24.28 -14.21 1.49
C LEU A 436 23.44 -13.19 0.71
N ASP A 437 24.08 -12.17 0.15
CA ASP A 437 23.42 -11.27 -0.80
C ASP A 437 23.27 -11.87 -2.21
N ILE A 438 22.52 -11.16 -3.06
CA ILE A 438 22.22 -11.59 -4.44
C ILE A 438 23.51 -11.71 -5.28
N GLU A 439 24.52 -10.87 -5.05
CA GLU A 439 25.80 -10.93 -5.76
C GLU A 439 26.61 -12.17 -5.34
N GLN A 440 26.62 -12.48 -4.04
CA GLN A 440 27.25 -13.68 -3.49
C GLN A 440 26.58 -14.97 -4.00
N ILE A 441 25.25 -14.97 -4.14
CA ILE A 441 24.50 -16.10 -4.72
C ILE A 441 24.77 -16.20 -6.24
N GLY A 442 24.87 -15.08 -6.96
CA GLY A 442 25.27 -15.08 -8.37
C GLY A 442 26.69 -15.65 -8.59
N LYS A 443 27.63 -15.36 -7.69
CA LYS A 443 28.97 -15.98 -7.68
C LYS A 443 28.92 -17.48 -7.42
N LEU A 444 28.06 -17.94 -6.50
CA LEU A 444 27.85 -19.37 -6.25
C LEU A 444 27.30 -20.09 -7.50
N LEU A 445 26.29 -19.51 -8.15
CA LEU A 445 25.72 -20.07 -9.39
C LEU A 445 26.79 -20.20 -10.48
N LYS A 446 27.55 -19.13 -10.72
CA LYS A 446 28.65 -19.16 -11.70
C LYS A 446 29.68 -20.26 -11.41
N ILE A 447 30.01 -20.54 -10.15
CA ILE A 447 30.94 -21.63 -9.78
C ILE A 447 30.34 -23.01 -10.08
N ILE A 448 29.01 -23.16 -10.01
CA ILE A 448 28.29 -24.39 -10.38
C ILE A 448 28.26 -24.52 -11.90
N ASP A 449 27.94 -23.44 -12.63
CA ASP A 449 27.85 -23.42 -14.11
C ASP A 449 29.21 -23.67 -14.80
N GLU A 450 30.32 -23.26 -14.18
CA GLU A 450 31.69 -23.52 -14.66
C GLU A 450 32.19 -24.95 -14.36
N SER A 451 31.37 -25.81 -13.75
CA SER A 451 31.73 -27.19 -13.41
C SER A 451 31.21 -28.19 -14.45
N ASP A 452 32.10 -28.97 -15.06
CA ASP A 452 31.75 -30.01 -16.06
C ASP A 452 30.77 -31.08 -15.51
N GLU A 453 30.73 -31.28 -14.19
CA GLU A 453 29.80 -32.16 -13.48
C GLU A 453 29.27 -31.46 -12.23
N PHE A 454 27.99 -31.66 -11.90
CA PHE A 454 27.44 -31.17 -10.63
C PHE A 454 28.25 -31.74 -9.45
N PRO A 455 28.70 -30.89 -8.49
CA PRO A 455 29.37 -31.39 -7.30
C PRO A 455 28.48 -32.39 -6.54
N ILE A 456 29.08 -33.36 -5.85
CA ILE A 456 28.34 -34.14 -4.84
C ILE A 456 27.86 -33.15 -3.77
N ILE A 457 26.66 -33.36 -3.21
CA ILE A 457 25.98 -32.39 -2.32
C ILE A 457 26.89 -31.92 -1.16
N GLU A 458 27.73 -32.80 -0.62
CA GLU A 458 28.71 -32.48 0.42
C GLU A 458 29.74 -31.43 -0.03
N LYS A 459 30.20 -31.50 -1.29
CA LYS A 459 31.11 -30.49 -1.87
C LYS A 459 30.40 -29.13 -2.03
N LEU A 460 29.12 -29.11 -2.40
CA LEU A 460 28.33 -27.87 -2.44
C LEU A 460 28.12 -27.31 -1.02
N ILE A 461 27.77 -28.16 -0.06
CA ILE A 461 27.64 -27.78 1.36
C ILE A 461 28.94 -27.10 1.83
N ASP A 462 30.10 -27.69 1.52
CA ASP A 462 31.40 -27.14 1.91
C ASP A 462 31.82 -25.90 1.11
N LEU A 463 31.37 -25.74 -0.13
CA LEU A 463 31.52 -24.51 -0.89
C LEU A 463 30.71 -23.37 -0.26
N ILE A 464 29.43 -23.61 0.07
CA ILE A 464 28.54 -22.63 0.70
C ILE A 464 29.07 -22.21 2.08
N LYS A 465 29.60 -23.14 2.88
CA LYS A 465 30.27 -22.84 4.16
C LYS A 465 31.51 -21.92 4.01
N LYS A 466 32.17 -21.91 2.85
CA LYS A 466 33.35 -21.09 2.57
C LYS A 466 33.01 -19.70 2.02
N LEU A 467 31.80 -19.48 1.49
CA LEU A 467 31.38 -18.17 1.00
C LEU A 467 31.34 -17.15 2.14
N GLU A 468 31.98 -15.99 1.93
CA GLU A 468 31.90 -14.91 2.91
C GLU A 468 30.46 -14.45 3.13
N ILE A 469 30.10 -14.18 4.38
CA ILE A 469 28.82 -13.56 4.76
C ILE A 469 28.72 -12.16 4.14
N ASN A 470 27.51 -11.67 3.91
CA ASN A 470 27.24 -10.24 3.80
C ASN A 470 27.95 -9.44 4.93
N PRO A 471 28.78 -8.43 4.60
CA PRO A 471 29.58 -7.71 5.60
C PRO A 471 28.78 -6.99 6.69
N GLU A 472 27.56 -6.51 6.38
CA GLU A 472 26.73 -5.79 7.36
C GLU A 472 26.19 -6.74 8.45
N LEU A 473 25.80 -7.96 8.08
CA LEU A 473 25.42 -8.99 9.06
C LEU A 473 26.59 -9.39 9.97
N ARG A 474 27.82 -9.42 9.43
CA ARG A 474 29.03 -9.68 10.23
C ARG A 474 29.29 -8.57 11.25
N LYS A 475 29.09 -7.29 10.89
CA LYS A 475 29.18 -6.16 11.83
C LYS A 475 28.14 -6.22 12.95
N LEU A 476 26.99 -6.85 12.69
CA LEU A 476 25.88 -7.01 13.63
C LEU A 476 26.02 -8.25 14.54
N GLY A 477 27.15 -8.96 14.53
CA GLY A 477 27.40 -10.07 15.46
C GLY A 477 26.68 -11.39 15.15
N TRP A 478 26.18 -11.57 13.92
CA TRP A 478 25.48 -12.81 13.54
C TRP A 478 26.44 -14.01 13.46
N SER A 479 26.19 -15.01 14.29
CA SER A 479 26.95 -16.25 14.36
C SER A 479 26.58 -17.20 13.22
N LEU A 480 27.62 -17.77 12.61
CA LEU A 480 27.52 -18.66 11.45
C LEU A 480 26.97 -20.04 11.76
N GLU A 481 27.18 -20.50 12.98
CA GLU A 481 26.96 -21.90 13.38
C GLU A 481 25.54 -22.09 13.93
N THR A 482 25.06 -21.10 14.69
CA THR A 482 23.71 -21.08 15.26
C THR A 482 22.67 -20.46 14.31
N GLY A 483 23.09 -19.54 13.43
CA GLY A 483 22.15 -18.69 12.69
C GLY A 483 21.43 -17.69 13.59
N THR A 484 22.02 -17.31 14.72
CA THR A 484 21.51 -16.31 15.66
C THR A 484 22.54 -15.19 15.83
N CYS A 485 22.09 -14.02 16.28
CA CYS A 485 23.01 -13.11 16.95
C CYS A 485 23.41 -13.75 18.28
N GLU A 486 24.70 -13.83 18.59
CA GLU A 486 25.12 -13.93 19.98
C GLU A 486 24.81 -12.58 20.62
N GLU A 487 24.04 -12.54 21.70
CA GLU A 487 23.87 -11.30 22.46
C GLU A 487 25.24 -10.91 23.02
N GLN A 488 25.96 -10.05 22.28
CA GLN A 488 27.05 -9.29 22.85
C GLN A 488 26.43 -8.45 23.97
N GLU A 489 26.66 -8.89 25.21
CA GLU A 489 26.38 -8.08 26.39
C GLU A 489 27.04 -6.72 26.16
N VAL A 490 26.23 -5.69 25.90
CA VAL A 490 26.70 -4.31 25.79
C VAL A 490 26.98 -3.78 27.20
N HIS A 491 27.92 -4.43 27.87
CA HIS A 491 28.47 -4.03 29.15
C HIS A 491 29.78 -3.27 28.91
N ASN A 492 29.80 -2.03 29.40
CA ASN A 492 31.00 -1.22 29.66
C ASN A 492 31.71 -0.52 28.48
N ILE A 493 31.03 0.43 27.81
CA ILE A 493 31.72 1.53 27.08
C ILE A 493 31.37 2.95 27.65
N ILE A 494 30.55 3.06 28.70
CA ILE A 494 30.17 4.37 29.29
C ILE A 494 30.91 4.71 30.60
N THR A 495 31.61 3.76 31.24
CA THR A 495 32.19 3.93 32.59
C THR A 495 33.72 3.82 32.68
N GLN A 496 34.45 4.46 31.75
CA GLN A 496 35.84 4.88 31.97
C GLN A 496 36.12 6.29 31.43
N LYS A 497 35.57 7.32 32.10
CA LYS A 497 35.98 8.72 31.89
C LYS A 497 36.02 9.59 33.16
N GLN A 498 36.54 8.98 34.23
CA GLN A 498 37.03 9.55 35.50
C GLN A 498 38.04 8.50 36.02
N VAL A 499 39.24 8.77 36.53
CA VAL A 499 39.83 9.98 37.15
C VAL A 499 41.34 10.02 36.87
N THR A 500 41.93 11.16 36.49
CA THR A 500 43.30 11.56 36.91
C THR A 500 43.50 13.08 36.89
N ASN A 501 43.48 13.67 38.09
CA ASN A 501 44.36 14.71 38.64
C ASN A 501 44.63 16.04 37.89
N GLY A 502 44.49 17.16 38.61
CA GLY A 502 44.87 18.51 38.15
C GLY A 502 44.67 19.62 39.20
N THR A 503 45.10 19.41 40.44
CA THR A 503 44.88 20.33 41.57
C THR A 503 45.63 21.66 41.40
N VAL A 504 44.95 22.79 41.60
CA VAL A 504 45.55 24.14 41.59
C VAL A 504 46.02 24.53 42.99
N PRO A 505 47.25 25.06 43.16
CA PRO A 505 47.68 25.72 44.40
C PRO A 505 47.58 27.24 44.31
N THR A 506 46.93 27.87 45.30
CA THR A 506 46.90 29.33 45.49
C THR A 506 47.70 29.75 46.72
N HIS A 507 48.69 30.63 46.52
CA HIS A 507 49.23 31.70 47.41
C HIS A 507 50.75 31.88 47.19
N ARG A 508 51.19 32.97 46.54
CA ARG A 508 51.50 34.32 47.08
C ARG A 508 52.90 34.41 47.72
N ASN A 509 53.79 35.19 47.08
CA ASN A 509 54.36 36.44 47.64
C ASN A 509 55.54 36.94 46.78
N LEU A 510 55.32 38.01 46.01
CA LEU A 510 55.99 39.31 46.10
C LEU A 510 55.35 40.30 45.10
#